data_AF-A0A0M8XPA6-F1
#
_entry.id   AF-A0A0M8XPA6-F1
#
_cell.length_a   1.000
_cell.length_b   1.000
_cell.length_c   1.000
_cell.angle_alpha   90.00
_cell.angle_beta   90.00
_cell.angle_gamma   90.00
#
_symmetry.space_group_name_H-M   'P 1'
#
loop_
_entity.id
_entity.type
_entity.pdbx_description
1 polymer ?
#
loop_
_entity_poly.entity_id
_entity_poly.type
_entity_poly.pdbx_seq_one_letter_code
_entity_poly.pdbx_strand_id
1 'polypeptide(L)'
;MLVTTLDFSGHHFEAAVDECGITAGAWARIGDDGESLSLDHRGDDESSGISVEFLVCILAELEAPDSVIEEMSQTRALDGRQSADWDGIHASWAYHPDTGLDVVLSRS
;
A
#
# COMPACT_ATOMS: atom_id res chain seq x y z
N MET A 1 33.06 -5.09 15.14
CA MET A 1 32.19 -3.92 14.94
C MET A 1 30.88 -4.46 14.42
N LEU A 2 29.99 -4.84 15.32
CA LEU A 2 28.66 -5.35 14.96
C LEU A 2 27.78 -4.13 14.69
N VAL A 3 27.32 -3.98 13.46
CA VAL A 3 26.17 -3.12 13.17
C VAL A 3 24.99 -3.86 13.78
N THR A 4 24.55 -3.36 14.93
CA THR A 4 23.25 -3.66 15.51
C THR A 4 22.24 -3.53 14.38
N THR A 5 21.44 -4.57 14.16
CA THR A 5 20.21 -4.50 13.37
C THR A 5 19.45 -3.29 13.88
N LEU A 6 19.62 -2.15 13.21
CA LEU A 6 18.77 -1.00 13.46
C LEU A 6 17.37 -1.51 13.13
N ASP A 7 16.48 -1.19 14.04
CA ASP A 7 15.05 -1.46 13.99
C ASP A 7 14.44 -0.75 12.77
N PHE A 8 14.72 -1.29 11.57
CA PHE A 8 14.08 -0.90 10.30
C PHE A 8 12.64 -1.39 10.23
N SER A 9 12.24 -2.21 11.20
CA SER A 9 10.98 -2.91 11.24
C SER A 9 9.76 -2.00 11.41
N GLY A 10 9.91 -0.89 12.15
CA GLY A 10 8.80 0.03 12.44
C GLY A 10 8.72 1.28 11.56
N HIS A 11 9.58 1.41 10.53
CA HIS A 11 9.57 2.57 9.61
C HIS A 11 9.50 2.15 8.14
N HIS A 12 9.17 0.88 7.86
CA HIS A 12 9.22 0.35 6.51
C HIS A 12 8.16 1.01 5.60
N PHE A 13 6.98 1.27 6.15
CA PHE A 13 5.92 1.96 5.43
C PHE A 13 6.19 3.46 5.24
N GLU A 14 6.70 4.15 6.27
CA GLU A 14 7.12 5.55 6.15
C GLU A 14 8.23 5.72 5.11
N ALA A 15 9.24 4.85 5.15
CA ALA A 15 10.35 4.89 4.20
C ALA A 15 9.86 4.71 2.75
N ALA A 16 8.94 3.76 2.51
CA ALA A 16 8.38 3.56 1.18
C ALA A 16 7.58 4.77 0.67
N VAL A 17 6.79 5.40 1.56
CA VAL A 17 6.04 6.62 1.24
C VAL A 17 6.99 7.78 0.92
N ASP A 18 8.04 7.95 1.71
CA ASP A 18 9.05 9.01 1.53
C ASP A 18 9.86 8.84 0.24
N GLU A 19 10.32 7.61 -0.07
CA GLU A 19 11.08 7.31 -1.29
C GLU A 19 10.25 7.54 -2.56
N CYS A 20 8.96 7.21 -2.50
CA CYS A 20 8.01 7.51 -3.58
C CYS A 20 7.62 9.01 -3.68
N GLY A 21 8.20 9.86 -2.83
CA GLY A 21 8.02 11.31 -2.87
C GLY A 21 6.65 11.79 -2.43
N ILE A 22 5.95 11.01 -1.61
CA ILE A 22 4.59 11.29 -1.16
C ILE A 22 4.65 11.96 0.21
N THR A 23 3.94 13.08 0.36
CA THR A 23 3.68 13.61 1.71
C THR A 23 2.51 12.84 2.30
N ALA A 24 2.75 12.10 3.40
CA ALA A 24 1.69 11.44 4.15
C ALA A 24 0.52 12.40 4.43
N GLY A 25 -0.70 11.91 4.26
CA GLY A 25 -1.90 12.76 4.21
C GLY A 25 -3.18 11.95 4.07
N ALA A 26 -4.25 12.58 3.57
CA ALA A 26 -5.58 11.95 3.54
C ALA A 26 -5.63 10.63 2.74
N TRP A 27 -4.75 10.45 1.76
CA TRP A 27 -4.78 9.35 0.78
C TRP A 27 -3.63 8.34 0.94
N ALA A 28 -2.66 8.64 1.81
CA ALA A 28 -1.58 7.75 2.22
C ALA A 28 -1.36 7.98 3.72
N ARG A 29 -1.90 7.08 4.53
CA ARG A 29 -1.97 7.22 5.99
C ARG A 29 -1.18 6.13 6.67
N ILE A 30 -0.15 6.55 7.39
CA ILE A 30 0.58 5.71 8.33
C ILE A 30 -0.26 5.56 9.60
N GLY A 31 -0.46 4.32 10.04
CA GLY A 31 -1.23 3.94 11.22
C GLY A 31 -0.42 3.06 12.16
N ASP A 32 -1.03 2.71 13.29
CA ASP A 32 -0.51 1.74 14.26
C ASP A 32 0.96 1.96 14.65
N ASP A 33 1.32 3.22 14.92
CA ASP A 33 2.69 3.63 15.27
C ASP A 33 3.76 3.21 14.24
N GLY A 34 3.40 3.20 12.94
CA GLY A 34 4.28 2.84 11.82
C GLY A 34 4.09 1.41 11.30
N GLU A 35 3.21 0.63 11.94
CA GLU A 35 3.01 -0.79 11.61
C GLU A 35 1.88 -1.04 10.60
N SER A 36 1.22 0.02 10.10
CA SER A 36 0.25 -0.07 9.01
C SER A 36 0.28 1.12 8.05
N LEU A 37 -0.14 0.88 6.81
CA LEU A 37 -0.29 1.88 5.76
C LEU A 37 -1.62 1.71 5.03
N SER A 38 -2.44 2.75 5.02
CA SER A 38 -3.66 2.83 4.22
C SER A 38 -3.42 3.71 2.99
N LEU A 39 -3.76 3.19 1.81
CA LEU A 39 -3.64 3.87 0.53
C LEU A 39 -5.00 3.95 -0.15
N ASP A 40 -5.32 5.13 -0.65
CA ASP A 40 -6.60 5.44 -1.28
C ASP A 40 -6.35 5.96 -2.70
N HIS A 41 -6.47 5.05 -3.67
CA HIS A 41 -6.30 5.35 -5.08
C HIS A 41 -7.60 5.93 -5.66
N ARG A 42 -7.47 7.04 -6.38
CA ARG A 42 -8.58 7.79 -6.99
C ARG A 42 -9.45 6.93 -7.92
N GLY A 43 -10.76 6.93 -7.67
CA GLY A 43 -11.77 6.42 -8.60
C GLY A 43 -12.19 7.38 -9.72
N ASP A 44 -13.04 6.90 -10.63
CA ASP A 44 -13.54 7.66 -11.78
C ASP A 44 -14.40 8.87 -11.37
N ASP A 45 -15.13 8.77 -10.25
CA ASP A 45 -16.02 9.80 -9.73
C ASP A 45 -15.35 10.73 -8.71
N GLU A 46 -14.05 10.55 -8.45
CA GLU A 46 -13.29 11.30 -7.45
C GLU A 46 -12.33 12.32 -8.06
N SER A 47 -12.26 13.49 -7.41
CA SER A 47 -11.34 14.57 -7.81
C SER A 47 -9.95 14.46 -7.16
N SER A 48 -9.77 13.53 -6.22
CA SER A 48 -8.56 13.38 -5.40
C SER A 48 -8.33 11.91 -5.03
N GLY A 49 -7.11 11.60 -4.60
CA GLY A 49 -6.62 10.25 -4.29
C GLY A 49 -5.17 10.12 -4.79
N ILE A 50 -4.48 9.03 -4.44
CA ILE A 50 -3.15 8.77 -5.02
C ILE A 50 -3.28 8.32 -6.47
N SER A 51 -2.26 8.59 -7.29
CA SER A 51 -2.20 8.10 -8.67
C SER A 51 -1.79 6.62 -8.71
N VAL A 52 -2.03 5.96 -9.84
CA VAL A 52 -1.60 4.55 -10.04
C VAL A 52 -0.08 4.45 -9.95
N GLU A 53 0.66 5.43 -10.47
CA GLU A 53 2.12 5.44 -10.41
C GLU A 53 2.65 5.45 -8.98
N PHE A 54 1.98 6.18 -8.07
CA PHE A 54 2.33 6.19 -6.65
C PHE A 54 2.00 4.89 -5.95
N LEU A 55 0.83 4.32 -6.22
CA LEU A 55 0.46 3.02 -5.68
C LEU A 55 1.47 1.94 -6.10
N VAL A 56 1.83 1.89 -7.39
CA VAL A 56 2.82 0.94 -7.92
C VAL A 56 4.20 1.19 -7.33
N CYS A 57 4.61 2.46 -7.16
CA CYS A 57 5.88 2.78 -6.51
C CYS A 57 5.97 2.21 -5.10
N ILE A 58 4.94 2.45 -4.27
CA ILE A 58 4.92 1.96 -2.89
C ILE A 58 4.95 0.43 -2.85
N LEU A 59 4.11 -0.23 -3.66
CA LEU A 59 4.08 -1.69 -3.72
C LEU A 59 5.44 -2.27 -4.16
N ALA A 60 6.13 -1.62 -5.09
CA ALA A 60 7.46 -2.04 -5.53
C ALA A 60 8.54 -1.82 -4.45
N GLU A 61 8.52 -0.69 -3.74
CA GLU A 61 9.47 -0.42 -2.63
C GLU A 61 9.25 -1.37 -1.45
N LEU A 62 8.01 -1.83 -1.26
CA LEU A 62 7.65 -2.86 -0.30
C LEU A 62 7.83 -4.29 -0.84
N GLU A 63 8.48 -4.45 -1.99
CA GLU A 63 8.83 -5.72 -2.61
C GLU A 63 7.62 -6.65 -2.89
N ALA A 64 6.45 -6.07 -3.16
CA ALA A 64 5.25 -6.85 -3.50
C ALA A 64 5.51 -7.72 -4.74
N PRO A 65 5.16 -9.03 -4.70
CA PRO A 65 5.32 -9.89 -5.86
C PRO A 65 4.51 -9.39 -7.06
N ASP A 66 5.06 -9.55 -8.28
CA ASP A 66 4.35 -9.20 -9.53
C ASP A 66 2.95 -9.84 -9.60
N SER A 67 2.79 -11.05 -9.05
CA SER A 67 1.48 -11.71 -8.98
C SER A 67 0.48 -10.95 -8.11
N VAL A 68 0.90 -10.36 -6.99
CA VAL A 68 0.01 -9.56 -6.14
C VAL A 68 -0.42 -8.28 -6.87
N ILE A 69 0.51 -7.62 -7.57
CA ILE A 69 0.20 -6.44 -8.38
C ILE A 69 -0.80 -6.79 -9.50
N GLU A 70 -0.63 -7.94 -10.15
CA GLU A 70 -1.54 -8.40 -11.20
C GLU A 70 -2.93 -8.80 -10.66
N GLU A 71 -3.00 -9.44 -9.49
CA GLU A 71 -4.28 -9.73 -8.83
C GLU A 71 -5.02 -8.43 -8.45
N MET A 72 -4.30 -7.42 -7.94
CA MET A 72 -4.86 -6.09 -7.70
C MET A 72 -5.40 -5.45 -8.99
N SER A 73 -4.65 -5.51 -10.09
CA SER A 73 -5.04 -4.92 -11.38
C SER A 73 -6.27 -5.58 -12.01
N GLN A 74 -6.50 -6.85 -11.72
CA GLN A 74 -7.65 -7.63 -12.22
C GLN A 74 -8.85 -7.66 -11.27
N THR A 75 -8.72 -7.12 -10.06
CA THR A 75 -9.78 -7.15 -9.04
C THR A 75 -10.99 -6.32 -9.50
N ARG A 76 -12.18 -6.92 -9.45
CA ARG A 76 -13.44 -6.25 -9.79
C ARG A 76 -14.23 -5.93 -8.53
N ALA A 77 -15.13 -4.97 -8.62
CA ALA A 77 -15.99 -4.60 -7.49
C ALA A 77 -16.80 -5.76 -6.90
N LEU A 78 -17.19 -6.72 -7.75
CA LEU A 78 -17.96 -7.90 -7.33
C LEU A 78 -17.13 -8.98 -6.63
N ASP A 79 -15.80 -8.93 -6.73
CA ASP A 79 -14.93 -9.90 -6.09
C ASP A 79 -14.85 -9.64 -4.57
N GLY A 80 -15.20 -8.43 -4.13
CA GLY A 80 -15.13 -8.01 -2.74
C GLY A 80 -13.69 -7.80 -2.29
N ARG A 81 -13.46 -7.84 -0.97
CA ARG A 81 -12.14 -7.62 -0.40
C ARG A 81 -11.25 -8.83 -0.61
N GLN A 82 -10.10 -8.60 -1.24
CA GLN A 82 -9.04 -9.58 -1.46
C GLN A 82 -7.91 -9.38 -0.45
N SER A 83 -6.97 -10.33 -0.40
CA SER A 83 -5.78 -10.24 0.43
C SER A 83 -4.62 -11.09 -0.09
N ALA A 84 -3.39 -10.73 0.29
CA ALA A 84 -2.17 -11.49 0.03
C ALA A 84 -1.14 -11.22 1.13
N ASP A 85 -0.16 -12.12 1.27
CA ASP A 85 0.91 -12.00 2.26
C ASP A 85 2.27 -12.18 1.56
N TRP A 86 3.26 -11.35 1.90
CA TRP A 86 4.65 -11.49 1.46
C TRP A 86 5.60 -10.83 2.46
N ASP A 87 6.79 -11.39 2.67
CA ASP A 87 7.88 -10.81 3.47
C ASP A 87 7.49 -10.13 4.80
N GLY A 88 6.51 -10.70 5.50
CA GLY A 88 6.03 -10.18 6.79
C GLY A 88 4.99 -9.06 6.69
N ILE A 89 4.45 -8.81 5.49
CA ILE A 89 3.40 -7.86 5.17
C ILE A 89 2.13 -8.63 4.82
N HIS A 90 1.03 -8.26 5.46
CA HIS A 90 -0.32 -8.59 5.04
C HIS A 90 -0.90 -7.41 4.26
N ALA A 91 -1.39 -7.66 3.05
CA ALA A 91 -2.15 -6.70 2.27
C ALA A 91 -3.60 -7.14 2.15
N SER A 92 -4.50 -6.17 2.23
CA SER A 92 -5.91 -6.34 1.90
C SER A 92 -6.40 -5.18 1.06
N TRP A 93 -7.13 -5.48 -0.02
CA TRP A 93 -7.62 -4.45 -0.95
C TRP A 93 -9.04 -4.70 -1.42
N ALA A 94 -9.73 -3.63 -1.79
CA ALA A 94 -10.99 -3.70 -2.52
C ALA A 94 -10.99 -2.63 -3.61
N TYR A 95 -11.64 -2.95 -4.73
CA TYR A 95 -11.80 -2.04 -5.86
C TYR A 95 -13.26 -1.67 -6.04
N HIS A 96 -13.53 -0.42 -6.41
CA HIS A 96 -14.77 0.01 -7.04
C HIS A 96 -14.45 1.05 -8.11
N PRO A 97 -15.07 1.04 -9.31
CA PRO A 97 -14.80 2.07 -10.32
C PRO A 97 -14.97 3.50 -9.78
N ASP A 98 -16.04 3.76 -9.04
CA ASP A 98 -16.34 5.10 -8.51
C ASP A 98 -15.32 5.59 -7.45
N THR A 99 -14.72 4.69 -6.66
CA THR A 99 -13.84 5.03 -5.51
C THR A 99 -12.44 4.45 -5.62
N GLY A 100 -12.08 3.93 -6.78
CA GLY A 100 -10.78 3.33 -7.08
C GLY A 100 -10.42 2.15 -6.18
N LEU A 101 -9.13 2.04 -5.86
CA LEU A 101 -8.56 0.93 -5.09
C LEU A 101 -8.23 1.40 -3.67
N ASP A 102 -8.86 0.78 -2.68
CA ASP A 102 -8.57 0.97 -1.26
C ASP A 102 -7.67 -0.18 -0.79
N VAL A 103 -6.46 0.15 -0.35
CA VAL A 103 -5.45 -0.82 0.08
C VAL A 103 -5.07 -0.56 1.54
N VAL A 104 -5.03 -1.62 2.33
CA VAL A 104 -4.48 -1.61 3.68
C VAL A 104 -3.34 -2.61 3.74
N LEU A 105 -2.19 -2.15 4.21
CA LEU A 105 -1.00 -2.94 4.47
C LEU A 105 -0.76 -2.93 5.98
N SER A 106 -0.42 -4.08 6.53
CA SER A 106 -0.03 -4.21 7.93
C SER A 106 1.05 -5.25 8.08
N ARG A 107 1.80 -5.20 9.18
CA ARG A 107 2.72 -6.27 9.51
C ARG A 107 1.98 -7.56 9.89
N SER A 108 2.50 -8.72 9.46
CA SER A 108 1.97 -10.06 9.75
C SER A 108 2.66 -10.74 10.94
#